data_AF-A0A941A0Y0-F1
#
_entry.id   AF-A0A941A0Y0-F1
#
_cell.length_a   1.000
_cell.length_b   1.000
_cell.length_c   1.000
_cell.angle_alpha   90.00
_cell.angle_beta   90.00
_cell.angle_gamma   90.00
#
_symmetry.space_group_name_H-M   'P 1'
#
loop_
_entity.id
_entity.type
_entity.pdbx_description
1 polymer ?
#
loop_
_entity_poly.entity_id
_entity_poly.type
_entity_poly.pdbx_seq_one_letter_code
_entity_poly.pdbx_strand_id
1 'polypeptide(L)'
;MFAVSLSLILFITVLASRLRGFLQTTAIMLGILAGSLGFWVWGRLDLTPVREASWLSLPEGLWQGMPRFSPSAVLSSVLAYLAVAVNAVGSMHGVAGVLGDTGVAKRLDRGLALTGLAGVAASGLGVVGTVGYSTSPGVILVTRVASRYALAMCGAI
;
A
#
# COMPACT_ATOMS: atom_id res chain seq x y z
N MET A 1 22.60 -14.62 -2.07
CA MET A 1 21.23 -14.04 -2.04
C MET A 1 21.25 -12.61 -1.47
N PHE A 2 21.72 -12.39 -0.24
CA PHE A 2 21.82 -11.04 0.34
C PHE A 2 22.54 -10.00 -0.54
N ALA A 3 23.69 -10.32 -1.13
CA ALA A 3 24.44 -9.39 -1.99
C ALA A 3 23.70 -9.02 -3.29
N VAL A 4 22.89 -9.95 -3.83
CA VAL A 4 22.10 -9.74 -5.05
C VAL A 4 20.88 -8.87 -4.73
N SER A 5 20.19 -9.16 -3.62
CA SER A 5 19.09 -8.33 -3.13
C SER A 5 19.56 -6.91 -2.80
N LEU A 6 20.72 -6.78 -2.15
CA LEU A 6 21.30 -5.47 -1.83
C LEU A 6 21.68 -4.68 -3.08
N SER A 7 22.30 -5.33 -4.08
CA SER A 7 22.64 -4.68 -5.35
C SER A 7 21.40 -4.24 -6.13
N LEU A 8 20.35 -5.07 -6.14
CA LEU A 8 19.09 -4.72 -6.79
C LEU A 8 18.39 -3.55 -6.09
N ILE A 9 18.34 -3.56 -4.76
CA ILE A 9 17.76 -2.45 -3.97
C ILE A 9 18.54 -1.15 -4.21
N LEU A 10 19.87 -1.21 -4.20
CA LEU A 10 20.72 -0.05 -4.49
C LEU A 10 20.50 0.46 -5.92
N PHE A 11 20.42 -0.44 -6.90
CA PHE A 11 20.15 -0.08 -8.29
C PHE A 11 18.78 0.60 -8.46
N ILE A 12 17.73 0.03 -7.88
CA ILE A 12 16.38 0.61 -7.91
C ILE A 12 16.35 1.97 -7.18
N THR A 13 17.02 2.09 -6.04
CA THR A 13 17.06 3.34 -5.26
C THR A 13 17.82 4.44 -6.00
N VAL A 14 18.95 4.12 -6.62
CA VAL A 14 19.71 5.07 -7.45
C VAL A 14 18.89 5.49 -8.67
N LEU A 15 18.22 4.55 -9.34
CA LEU A 15 17.39 4.86 -10.50
C LEU A 15 16.18 5.71 -10.11
N ALA A 16 15.49 5.37 -9.01
CA ALA A 16 14.36 6.11 -8.48
C ALA A 16 14.74 7.53 -8.01
N SER A 17 15.95 7.72 -7.47
CA SER A 17 16.43 9.06 -7.07
C SER A 17 16.79 9.97 -8.25
N ARG A 18 17.09 9.39 -9.42
CA ARG A 18 17.43 10.14 -10.65
C ARG A 18 16.19 10.54 -11.45
N LEU A 19 15.06 9.88 -11.24
CA LEU A 19 13.80 10.09 -11.96
C LEU A 19 12.90 11.05 -11.17
N ARG A 20 12.14 11.92 -11.87
CA ARG A 20 11.24 12.92 -11.25
C ARG A 20 9.82 12.78 -11.78
N GLY A 21 8.83 13.08 -10.93
CA GLY A 21 7.42 13.11 -11.30
C GLY A 21 6.81 11.72 -11.51
N PHE A 22 5.93 11.56 -12.52
CA PHE A 22 5.26 10.29 -12.85
C PHE A 22 6.25 9.14 -13.10
N LEU A 23 7.41 9.46 -13.68
CA LEU A 23 8.48 8.49 -13.97
C LEU A 23 9.04 7.84 -12.71
N GLN A 24 8.91 8.46 -11.53
CA GLN A 24 9.37 7.87 -10.27
C GLN A 24 8.48 6.69 -9.84
N THR A 25 7.17 6.77 -10.05
CA THR A 25 6.24 5.65 -9.79
C THR A 25 6.46 4.53 -10.80
N THR A 26 6.71 4.86 -12.07
CA THR A 26 7.08 3.88 -13.10
C THR A 26 8.44 3.23 -12.83
N ALA A 27 9.37 3.94 -12.20
CA ALA A 27 10.70 3.41 -11.84
C ALA A 27 10.60 2.20 -10.91
N ILE A 28 9.66 2.22 -9.95
CA ILE A 28 9.43 1.10 -9.04
C ILE A 28 8.91 -0.11 -9.82
N MET A 29 7.92 0.07 -10.70
CA MET A 29 7.43 -1.01 -11.56
C MET A 29 8.52 -1.57 -12.47
N LEU A 30 9.30 -0.71 -13.13
CA LEU A 30 10.42 -1.12 -13.97
C LEU A 30 11.51 -1.85 -13.18
N GLY A 31 11.77 -1.41 -11.94
CA GLY A 31 12.70 -2.05 -11.02
C GLY A 31 12.26 -3.47 -10.64
N ILE A 32 10.98 -3.65 -10.33
CA ILE A 32 10.40 -4.98 -10.05
C ILE A 32 10.48 -5.86 -11.29
N LEU A 33 10.14 -5.34 -12.48
CA LEU A 33 10.22 -6.09 -13.73
C LEU A 33 11.67 -6.53 -14.05
N ALA A 34 12.62 -5.60 -13.98
CA ALA A 34 14.03 -5.88 -14.23
C ALA A 34 14.60 -6.87 -13.19
N GLY A 35 14.21 -6.73 -11.92
CA GLY A 35 14.61 -7.64 -10.85
C GLY A 35 14.07 -9.06 -11.05
N SER A 36 12.78 -9.18 -11.35
CA SER A 36 12.13 -10.47 -11.65
C SER A 36 12.75 -11.13 -12.88
N LEU A 37 13.02 -10.36 -13.95
CA LEU A 37 13.67 -10.87 -15.15
C LEU A 37 15.11 -11.33 -14.87
N GLY A 38 15.86 -10.57 -14.08
CA GLY A 38 17.20 -10.97 -13.63
C GLY A 38 17.18 -12.27 -12.83
N PHE A 39 16.19 -12.45 -11.97
CA PHE A 39 16.02 -13.69 -11.18
C PHE A 39 15.60 -14.89 -12.04
N TRP A 40 14.82 -14.64 -13.10
CA TRP A 40 14.43 -15.63 -14.10
C TRP A 40 15.63 -16.12 -14.92
N VAL A 41 16.48 -15.20 -15.42
CA VAL A 41 17.72 -15.56 -16.14
C VAL A 41 18.69 -16.33 -15.23
N TRP A 42 18.70 -16.05 -13.92
CA TRP A 42 19.51 -16.78 -12.95
C TRP A 42 18.93 -18.16 -12.58
N GLY A 43 17.80 -18.58 -13.16
CA GLY A 43 17.16 -19.88 -12.89
C GLY A 43 16.63 -20.03 -11.46
N ARG A 44 16.45 -18.92 -10.74
CA ARG A 44 15.98 -18.90 -9.35
C ARG A 44 14.51 -18.52 -9.22
N LEU A 45 13.85 -18.18 -10.32
CA LEU A 45 12.43 -17.87 -10.38
C LEU A 45 11.65 -19.10 -10.86
N ASP A 46 10.89 -19.72 -9.94
CA ASP A 46 9.94 -20.77 -10.29
C ASP A 46 8.60 -20.13 -10.69
N LEU A 47 8.17 -20.39 -11.93
CA LEU A 47 6.92 -19.88 -12.50
C LEU A 47 5.79 -20.92 -12.45
N THR A 48 6.04 -22.11 -11.89
CA THR A 48 5.03 -23.16 -11.69
C THR A 48 3.76 -22.65 -10.99
N PRO A 49 3.85 -21.82 -9.91
CA PRO A 49 2.67 -21.27 -9.25
C PRO A 49 1.82 -20.37 -10.15
N VAL A 50 2.44 -19.68 -11.12
CA VAL A 50 1.72 -18.80 -12.07
C VAL A 50 0.96 -19.64 -13.09
N ARG A 51 1.53 -20.78 -13.50
CA ARG A 51 0.91 -21.70 -14.45
C ARG A 51 -0.25 -22.48 -13.84
N GLU A 52 -0.16 -22.81 -12.55
CA GLU A 52 -1.17 -23.57 -11.81
C GLU A 52 -2.22 -22.68 -11.14
N ALA A 53 -2.02 -21.36 -11.12
CA ALA A 53 -2.97 -20.43 -10.52
C ALA A 53 -4.30 -20.41 -11.29
N SER A 54 -5.39 -20.59 -10.55
CA SER A 54 -6.74 -20.35 -11.04
C SER A 54 -6.95 -18.87 -11.35
N TRP A 55 -7.66 -18.57 -12.44
CA TRP A 55 -8.04 -17.19 -12.81
C TRP A 55 -8.88 -16.49 -11.74
N LEU A 56 -9.66 -17.27 -10.98
CA LEU A 56 -10.39 -16.82 -9.81
C LEU A 56 -10.07 -17.78 -8.65
N SER A 57 -9.41 -17.26 -7.63
CA SER A 57 -9.19 -17.98 -6.36
C SER A 57 -9.83 -17.18 -5.23
N LEU A 58 -10.66 -17.84 -4.44
CA LEU A 58 -11.09 -17.29 -3.16
C LEU A 58 -9.90 -17.39 -2.19
N PRO A 59 -9.68 -16.40 -1.32
CA PRO A 59 -8.62 -16.49 -0.32
C PRO A 59 -8.83 -17.74 0.53
N GLU A 60 -7.92 -18.72 0.39
CA GLU A 60 -7.86 -19.87 1.27
C GLU A 60 -7.53 -19.36 2.67
N GLY A 61 -8.53 -19.25 3.55
CA GLY A 61 -8.30 -18.80 4.91
C GLY A 61 -9.12 -17.62 5.43
N LEU A 62 -10.15 -17.15 4.70
CA LEU A 62 -11.11 -16.14 5.22
C LEU A 62 -11.62 -16.43 6.65
N TRP A 63 -11.61 -17.71 7.08
CA TRP A 63 -11.98 -18.17 8.43
C TRP A 63 -11.06 -19.26 9.01
N GLN A 64 -9.81 -19.44 8.56
CA GLN A 64 -8.96 -20.56 9.03
C GLN A 64 -8.29 -20.31 10.40
N GLY A 65 -8.98 -19.63 11.30
CA GLY A 65 -8.61 -19.53 12.70
C GLY A 65 -9.57 -18.64 13.48
N MET A 66 -10.17 -19.17 14.54
CA MET A 66 -10.89 -18.35 15.53
C MET A 66 -9.94 -17.24 16.01
N PRO A 67 -10.35 -15.96 16.03
CA PRO A 67 -9.46 -14.87 16.45
C PRO A 67 -8.91 -15.16 17.84
N ARG A 68 -7.59 -15.34 17.92
CA ARG A 68 -6.88 -15.60 19.17
C ARG A 68 -6.42 -14.28 19.76
N PHE A 69 -7.05 -13.88 20.85
CA PHE A 69 -6.68 -12.68 21.57
C PHE A 69 -5.57 -13.01 22.57
N SER A 70 -4.33 -12.70 22.19
CA SER A 70 -3.21 -12.64 23.14
C SER A 70 -3.05 -11.20 23.63
N PRO A 71 -2.96 -10.96 24.96
CA PRO A 71 -2.72 -9.61 25.49
C PRO A 71 -1.48 -8.93 24.90
N SER A 72 -0.41 -9.69 24.64
CA SER A 72 0.80 -9.16 24.01
C SER A 72 0.57 -8.74 22.55
N ALA A 73 -0.17 -9.55 21.78
CA ALA A 73 -0.50 -9.25 20.39
C ALA A 73 -1.45 -8.04 20.28
N VAL A 74 -2.40 -7.91 21.21
CA VAL A 74 -3.28 -6.74 21.29
C VAL A 74 -2.48 -5.47 21.54
N LEU A 75 -1.57 -5.48 22.52
CA LEU A 75 -0.74 -4.32 22.83
C LEU A 75 0.14 -3.92 21.63
N SER A 76 0.81 -4.88 20.98
CA SER A 76 1.60 -4.61 19.78
C SER A 76 0.75 -4.07 18.62
N SER A 77 -0.45 -4.61 18.43
CA SER A 77 -1.37 -4.17 17.37
C SER A 77 -1.88 -2.76 17.63
N VAL A 78 -2.18 -2.39 18.89
CA VAL A 78 -2.59 -1.03 19.25
C VAL A 78 -1.48 -0.03 18.96
N LEU A 79 -0.22 -0.35 19.32
CA LEU A 79 0.92 0.51 19.04
C LEU A 79 1.17 0.66 17.53
N ALA A 80 1.08 -0.43 16.77
CA ALA A 80 1.18 -0.39 15.31
C ALA A 80 0.05 0.44 14.70
N TYR A 81 -1.17 0.31 15.21
CA TYR A 81 -2.33 1.04 14.72
C TYR A 81 -2.24 2.54 15.04
N LEU A 82 -1.59 2.93 16.13
CA LEU A 82 -1.30 4.34 16.42
C LEU A 82 -0.42 4.96 15.32
N ALA A 83 0.61 4.24 14.86
CA ALA A 83 1.44 4.69 13.74
C ALA A 83 0.63 4.83 12.44
N VAL A 84 -0.29 3.89 12.18
CA VAL A 84 -1.23 3.96 11.04
C VAL A 84 -2.15 5.18 11.15
N ALA A 85 -2.69 5.46 12.34
CA ALA A 85 -3.55 6.61 12.57
C ALA A 85 -2.80 7.93 12.33
N VAL A 86 -1.57 8.06 12.85
CA VAL A 86 -0.70 9.23 12.60
C VAL A 86 -0.41 9.38 11.10
N ASN A 87 -0.09 8.28 10.41
CA ASN A 87 0.12 8.28 8.95
C ASN A 87 -1.14 8.72 8.18
N ALA A 88 -2.32 8.25 8.61
CA ALA A 88 -3.60 8.63 8.00
C ALA A 88 -3.88 10.12 8.19
N VAL A 89 -3.66 10.65 9.39
CA VAL A 89 -3.83 12.08 9.70
C VAL A 89 -2.87 12.95 8.88
N GLY A 90 -1.60 12.56 8.80
CA GLY A 90 -0.60 13.28 8.00
C GLY A 90 -0.93 13.26 6.51
N SER A 91 -1.38 12.12 5.99
CA SER A 91 -1.79 11.99 4.58
C SER A 91 -3.01 12.86 4.25
N MET A 92 -4.03 12.88 5.12
CA MET A 92 -5.23 13.71 4.92
C MET A 92 -4.89 15.21 4.98
N HIS A 93 -4.03 15.63 5.90
CA HIS A 93 -3.53 17.01 5.94
C HIS A 93 -2.71 17.37 4.69
N GLY A 94 -1.88 16.43 4.19
CA GLY A 94 -1.15 16.61 2.95
C GLY A 94 -2.07 16.86 1.75
N VAL A 95 -3.13 16.06 1.60
CA VAL A 95 -4.15 16.27 0.55
C VAL A 95 -4.87 17.61 0.73
N ALA A 96 -5.27 17.96 1.95
CA ALA A 96 -5.96 19.22 2.22
C ALA A 96 -5.09 20.45 1.94
N GLY A 97 -3.78 20.38 2.25
CA GLY A 97 -2.81 21.42 1.91
C GLY A 97 -2.66 21.60 0.41
N VAL A 98 -2.67 20.52 -0.37
CA VAL A 98 -2.64 20.58 -1.85
C VAL A 98 -3.94 21.18 -2.42
N LEU A 99 -5.08 20.93 -1.77
CA LEU A 99 -6.40 21.39 -2.19
C LEU A 99 -6.77 22.80 -1.69
N GLY A 100 -6.07 23.32 -0.68
CA GLY A 100 -6.45 24.54 0.01
C GLY A 100 -7.75 24.41 0.83
N ASP A 101 -8.11 23.19 1.26
CA ASP A 101 -9.37 22.92 1.98
C ASP A 101 -9.26 23.29 3.47
N THR A 102 -9.96 24.35 3.88
CA THR A 102 -10.02 24.82 5.28
C THR A 102 -11.00 24.03 6.15
N GLY A 103 -11.84 23.17 5.55
CA GLY A 103 -12.82 22.32 6.23
C GLY A 103 -12.29 20.96 6.68
N VAL A 104 -10.96 20.75 6.69
CA VAL A 104 -10.38 19.41 6.87
C VAL A 104 -10.68 18.80 8.23
N ALA A 105 -10.77 19.59 9.30
CA ALA A 105 -10.93 19.07 10.66
C ALA A 105 -12.16 18.16 10.82
N LYS A 106 -13.32 18.59 10.29
CA LYS A 106 -14.56 17.79 10.34
C LYS A 106 -14.53 16.58 9.39
N ARG A 107 -13.73 16.66 8.32
CA ARG A 107 -13.53 15.56 7.36
C ARG A 107 -12.55 14.53 7.90
N LEU A 108 -11.58 14.95 8.70
CA LEU A 108 -10.57 14.12 9.34
C LEU A 108 -11.21 13.12 10.30
N ASP A 109 -12.12 13.58 11.17
CA ASP A 109 -12.81 12.71 12.12
C ASP A 109 -13.62 11.63 11.40
N ARG A 110 -14.36 12.02 10.35
CA ARG A 110 -15.13 11.08 9.53
C ARG A 110 -14.24 10.13 8.74
N GLY A 111 -13.14 10.62 8.18
CA GLY A 111 -12.18 9.81 7.43
C GLY A 111 -11.46 8.80 8.30
N LEU A 112 -11.08 9.20 9.52
CA LEU A 112 -10.44 8.32 10.49
C LEU A 112 -11.41 7.25 11.00
N ALA A 113 -12.67 7.62 11.29
CA ALA A 113 -13.72 6.68 11.66
C ALA A 113 -13.99 5.65 10.55
N LEU A 114 -14.10 6.10 9.29
CA LEU A 114 -14.27 5.21 8.13
C LEU A 114 -13.06 4.28 7.94
N THR A 115 -11.84 4.77 8.14
CA THR A 115 -10.61 3.96 8.06
C THR A 115 -10.59 2.88 9.15
N GLY A 116 -11.01 3.24 10.37
CA GLY A 116 -11.17 2.29 11.47
C GLY A 116 -12.21 1.22 11.18
N LEU A 117 -13.40 1.61 10.72
CA LEU A 117 -14.47 0.68 10.35
C LEU A 117 -14.05 -0.24 9.20
N ALA A 118 -13.39 0.30 8.18
CA ALA A 118 -12.84 -0.49 7.07
C ALA A 118 -11.76 -1.46 7.56
N GLY A 119 -10.89 -1.04 8.47
CA GLY A 119 -9.88 -1.88 9.09
C GLY A 119 -10.46 -3.04 9.91
N VAL A 120 -11.53 -2.78 10.68
CA VAL A 120 -12.27 -3.81 11.42
C VAL A 120 -12.95 -4.80 10.47
N ALA A 121 -13.60 -4.29 9.42
CA ALA A 121 -14.22 -5.12 8.40
C ALA A 121 -13.19 -6.00 7.66
N ALA A 122 -12.05 -5.42 7.27
CA ALA A 122 -10.95 -6.14 6.64
C ALA A 122 -10.36 -7.22 7.56
N SER A 123 -10.18 -6.89 8.85
CA SER A 123 -9.69 -7.85 9.85
C SER A 123 -10.67 -9.01 10.07
N GLY A 124 -11.98 -8.74 9.98
CA GLY A 124 -13.02 -9.77 10.00
C GLY A 124 -12.97 -10.72 8.81
N LEU A 125 -12.37 -10.30 7.69
CA LEU A 125 -12.11 -11.12 6.50
C LEU A 125 -10.70 -11.75 6.51
N GLY A 126 -9.97 -11.67 7.63
CA GLY A 126 -8.60 -12.19 7.75
C GLY A 126 -7.52 -11.32 7.08
N VAL A 127 -7.85 -10.09 6.70
CA VAL A 127 -6.93 -9.14 6.06
C VAL A 127 -6.36 -8.19 7.12
N VAL A 128 -5.04 -7.99 7.11
CA VAL A 128 -4.38 -6.96 7.93
C VAL A 128 -4.95 -5.60 7.53
N GLY A 129 -5.55 -4.88 8.49
CA GLY A 129 -6.39 -3.69 8.26
C GLY A 129 -5.85 -2.66 7.27
N THR A 130 -6.74 -1.83 6.74
CA THR A 130 -6.44 -0.89 5.65
C THR A 130 -5.58 0.30 6.09
N VAL A 131 -4.60 0.69 5.25
CA VAL A 131 -3.73 1.85 5.49
C VAL A 131 -3.78 2.81 4.29
N GLY A 132 -3.85 4.11 4.56
CA GLY A 132 -3.83 5.14 3.52
C GLY A 132 -2.45 5.28 2.86
N TYR A 133 -2.44 5.42 1.53
CA TYR A 133 -1.21 5.57 0.75
C TYR A 133 -0.68 7.00 0.83
N SER A 134 0.43 7.20 1.54
CA SER A 134 0.97 8.52 1.90
C SER A 134 1.58 9.31 0.74
N THR A 135 1.80 8.68 -0.42
CA THR A 135 2.29 9.36 -1.63
C THR A 135 1.15 9.95 -2.48
N SER A 136 -0.11 9.67 -2.15
CA SER A 136 -1.30 10.19 -2.85
C SER A 136 -1.33 11.72 -2.99
N PRO A 137 -0.98 12.54 -1.95
CA PRO A 137 -0.89 13.99 -2.11
C PRO A 137 0.10 14.44 -3.18
N GLY A 138 1.25 13.74 -3.29
CA GLY A 138 2.28 14.06 -4.27
C GLY A 138 1.79 13.82 -5.71
N VAL A 139 1.03 12.75 -5.93
CA VAL A 139 0.42 12.48 -7.25
C VAL A 139 -0.62 13.54 -7.61
N ILE A 140 -1.47 13.92 -6.65
CA ILE A 140 -2.47 14.99 -6.85
C ILE A 140 -1.79 16.32 -7.17
N LEU A 141 -0.69 16.65 -6.49
CA LEU A 141 0.07 17.88 -6.74
C LEU A 141 0.63 17.95 -8.18
N VAL A 142 1.16 16.84 -8.68
CA VAL A 142 1.74 16.76 -10.04
C VAL A 142 0.67 16.70 -11.11
N THR A 143 -0.37 15.89 -10.92
CA THR A 143 -1.43 15.67 -11.92
C THR A 143 -2.48 16.77 -11.90
N ARG A 144 -2.59 17.54 -10.82
CA ARG A 144 -3.67 18.51 -10.55
C ARG A 144 -5.07 17.89 -10.58
N VAL A 145 -5.20 16.57 -10.43
CA VAL A 145 -6.47 15.86 -10.42
C VAL A 145 -6.73 15.28 -9.03
N ALA A 146 -7.76 15.80 -8.34
CA ALA A 146 -8.21 15.32 -7.04
C ALA A 146 -9.62 14.69 -7.08
N SER A 147 -9.99 14.13 -8.24
CA SER A 147 -11.33 13.58 -8.45
C SER A 147 -11.55 12.27 -7.68
N ARG A 148 -12.65 12.19 -6.93
CA ARG A 148 -13.09 10.95 -6.26
C ARG A 148 -13.36 9.80 -7.25
N TYR A 149 -13.72 10.11 -8.49
CA TYR A 149 -14.02 9.11 -9.51
C TYR A 149 -12.76 8.38 -9.98
N ALA A 150 -11.64 9.09 -10.10
CA ALA A 150 -10.37 8.46 -10.42
C ALA A 150 -9.99 7.44 -9.34
N LEU A 151 -10.17 7.79 -8.06
CA LEU A 151 -9.92 6.88 -6.94
C LEU A 151 -10.90 5.69 -6.92
N ALA A 152 -12.19 5.94 -7.16
CA ALA A 152 -13.19 4.88 -7.17
C ALA A 152 -12.95 3.85 -8.29
N MET A 153 -12.55 4.30 -9.48
CA MET A 153 -12.19 3.40 -10.58
C MET A 153 -10.95 2.57 -10.25
N CYS A 154 -9.94 3.14 -9.60
CA CYS A 154 -8.77 2.37 -9.13
C CYS A 154 -9.12 1.32 -8.07
N GLY A 155 -10.19 1.50 -7.30
CA GLY A 155 -10.67 0.51 -6.33
C GLY A 155 -11.59 -0.56 -6.94
N ALA A 156 -12.13 -0.31 -8.13
CA ALA A 156 -13.01 -1.24 -8.84
C ALA A 156 -12.26 -2.19 -9.79
N ILE A 157 -11.05 -1.80 -10.20
CA ILE A 157 -10.12 -2.57 -11.03
C ILE A 157 -9.15 -3.32 -10.12
#